data_AF-A0A7V0XGQ2-F1
#
_entry.id   AF-A0A7V0XGQ2-F1
#
_cell.length_a   1.000
_cell.length_b   1.000
_cell.length_c   1.000
_cell.angle_alpha   90.00
_cell.angle_beta   90.00
_cell.angle_gamma   90.00
#
_symmetry.space_group_name_H-M   'P 1'
#
loop_
_entity.id
_entity.type
_entity.pdbx_description
1 polymer ?
#
loop_
_entity_poly.entity_id
_entity_poly.type
_entity_poly.pdbx_seq_one_letter_code
_entity_poly.pdbx_strand_id
1 'polypeptide(L)'
;TFITKVAQGRENLDTAAVHDVGAGRVWSGSRAKILDLVDEIGGLHHSINIAKSAAGIEAHQEVNILEYPRAESPFEKMLKGKKVQTRIELMDEIFPGWEKVMAILPVFLDDQPYLIMPYQIEIK
;
A
#
# COMPACT_ATOMS: atom_id res chain seq x y z
N THR A 1 -26.27 2.46 2.93
CA THR A 1 -25.43 3.33 2.07
C THR A 1 -24.22 3.81 2.87
N PHE A 2 -23.29 4.59 2.31
CA PHE A 2 -22.14 5.15 3.06
C PHE A 2 -22.60 5.94 4.28
N ILE A 3 -23.57 6.85 4.09
CA ILE A 3 -24.12 7.71 5.15
C ILE A 3 -24.68 6.88 6.32
N THR A 4 -25.45 5.83 6.04
CA THR A 4 -25.99 4.95 7.08
C THR A 4 -24.89 4.30 7.92
N LYS A 5 -23.80 3.85 7.29
CA LYS A 5 -22.69 3.20 8.01
C LYS A 5 -21.96 4.17 8.92
N VAL A 6 -21.75 5.41 8.48
CA VAL A 6 -21.10 6.44 9.29
C VAL A 6 -21.98 6.82 10.48
N ALA A 7 -23.28 7.04 10.27
CA ALA A 7 -24.21 7.35 11.35
C ALA A 7 -24.33 6.20 12.38
N GLN A 8 -24.24 4.94 11.94
CA GLN A 8 -24.22 3.80 12.86
C GLN A 8 -22.91 3.68 13.67
N GLY A 9 -21.80 4.17 13.12
CA GLY A 9 -20.49 4.12 13.78
C GLY A 9 -20.18 5.32 14.69
N ARG A 10 -21.02 6.36 14.66
CA ARG A 10 -20.82 7.61 15.40
C ARG A 10 -22.03 7.86 16.29
N GLU A 11 -21.81 7.84 17.61
CA GLU A 11 -22.90 7.95 18.58
C GLU A 11 -23.62 9.30 18.50
N ASN A 12 -22.91 10.39 18.18
CA ASN A 12 -23.49 11.75 18.17
C ASN A 12 -23.85 12.26 16.76
N LEU A 13 -23.87 11.40 15.74
CA LEU A 13 -24.20 11.81 14.36
C LEU A 13 -25.34 10.98 13.77
N ASP A 14 -26.45 11.64 13.45
CA ASP A 14 -27.53 11.02 12.69
C ASP A 14 -27.28 11.10 11.17
N THR A 15 -28.13 10.46 10.38
CA THR A 15 -27.96 10.44 8.92
C THR A 15 -28.05 11.82 8.27
N ALA A 16 -28.78 12.76 8.87
CA ALA A 16 -28.94 14.12 8.36
C ALA A 16 -27.66 14.94 8.61
N ALA A 17 -27.13 14.90 9.83
CA ALA A 17 -25.87 15.52 10.21
C ALA A 17 -24.71 14.97 9.37
N VAL A 18 -24.64 13.65 9.14
CA VAL A 18 -23.62 13.05 8.27
C VAL A 18 -23.75 13.54 6.82
N HIS A 19 -24.97 13.74 6.32
CA HIS A 19 -25.19 14.31 4.99
C HIS A 19 -24.71 15.77 4.93
N ASP A 20 -25.02 16.55 5.96
CA ASP A 20 -24.71 17.97 6.07
C ASP A 20 -23.22 18.26 6.26
N VAL A 21 -22.46 17.37 6.91
CA VAL A 21 -20.99 17.45 6.97
C VAL A 21 -20.31 16.70 5.81
N GLY A 22 -21.08 15.88 5.09
CA GLY A 22 -20.66 15.06 3.95
C GLY A 22 -20.67 15.82 2.62
N ALA A 23 -21.09 15.18 1.54
CA ALA A 23 -21.19 15.78 0.19
C ALA A 23 -19.86 16.19 -0.49
N GLY A 24 -18.82 15.35 -0.36
CA GLY A 24 -17.55 15.54 -1.09
C GLY A 24 -16.61 16.60 -0.50
N ARG A 25 -16.95 17.17 0.67
CA ARG A 25 -16.04 18.03 1.42
C ARG A 25 -14.93 17.23 2.08
N VAL A 26 -13.74 17.83 2.11
CA VAL A 26 -12.55 17.29 2.79
C VAL A 26 -12.33 18.08 4.07
N TRP A 27 -12.02 17.37 5.15
CA TRP A 27 -11.79 17.95 6.47
C TRP A 27 -10.35 17.70 6.93
N SER A 28 -9.74 18.69 7.58
CA SER A 28 -8.51 18.46 8.33
C SER A 28 -8.79 17.60 9.57
N GLY A 29 -7.80 16.88 10.08
CA GLY A 29 -7.98 16.05 11.29
C GLY A 29 -8.52 16.84 12.48
N SER A 30 -8.03 18.06 12.68
CA SER A 30 -8.52 18.97 13.73
C SER A 30 -9.98 19.35 13.54
N ARG A 31 -10.41 19.64 12.31
CA ARG A 31 -11.82 19.96 12.05
C ARG A 31 -12.71 18.73 12.13
N ALA A 32 -12.21 17.57 11.70
CA ALA A 32 -12.92 16.30 11.81
C ALA A 32 -13.23 15.94 13.27
N LYS A 33 -12.31 16.20 14.20
CA LYS A 33 -12.53 15.98 15.64
C LYS A 33 -13.64 16.89 16.20
N ILE A 34 -13.69 18.15 15.78
CA ILE A 34 -14.76 19.09 16.18
C ILE A 34 -16.13 18.67 15.64
N LEU A 35 -16.16 18.06 14.45
CA LEU A 35 -17.37 17.56 13.80
C LEU A 35 -17.75 16.14 14.22
N ASP A 36 -17.10 15.57 15.23
CA ASP A 36 -17.27 14.19 15.71
C ASP A 36 -17.09 13.12 14.63
N LEU A 37 -16.25 13.41 13.63
CA LEU A 37 -15.90 12.47 12.56
C LEU A 37 -14.72 11.56 12.92
N VAL A 38 -13.93 11.91 13.95
CA VAL A 38 -12.79 11.12 14.47
C VAL A 38 -12.74 11.18 15.99
N ASP A 39 -12.33 10.07 16.60
CA ASP A 39 -12.32 9.92 18.06
C ASP A 39 -11.12 10.56 18.72
N GLU A 40 -9.95 10.60 18.09
CA GLU A 40 -8.74 11.22 18.65
C GLU A 40 -7.78 11.66 17.54
N ILE A 41 -6.88 12.58 17.88
CA ILE A 41 -5.84 13.08 16.97
C ILE A 41 -4.48 12.59 17.46
N GLY A 42 -3.77 11.82 16.62
CA GLY A 42 -2.43 11.35 16.92
C GLY A 42 -1.79 10.62 15.75
N GLY A 43 -0.57 10.14 15.95
CA GLY A 43 0.15 9.29 15.01
C GLY A 43 -0.06 7.80 15.29
N LEU A 44 0.58 6.96 14.49
CA LEU A 44 0.49 5.49 14.59
C LEU A 44 0.81 4.96 16.00
N HIS A 45 1.88 5.44 16.64
CA HIS A 45 2.24 5.03 18.00
C HIS A 45 1.16 5.36 19.03
N HIS A 46 0.48 6.49 18.88
CA HIS A 46 -0.62 6.87 19.77
C HIS A 46 -1.81 5.91 19.59
N SER A 47 -2.16 5.59 18.34
CA SER A 47 -3.21 4.61 18.02
C SER A 47 -2.90 3.22 18.58
N ILE A 48 -1.64 2.78 18.51
CA ILE A 48 -1.21 1.49 19.09
C ILE A 48 -1.37 1.50 20.61
N ASN A 49 -0.99 2.59 21.29
CA ASN A 49 -1.15 2.69 22.74
C ASN A 49 -2.63 2.68 23.16
N ILE A 50 -3.50 3.36 22.42
CA ILE A 50 -4.96 3.30 22.64
C ILE A 50 -5.46 1.86 22.44
N ALA A 51 -5.04 1.18 21.37
CA ALA A 51 -5.44 -0.20 21.11
C ALA A 51 -4.97 -1.17 22.20
N LYS A 52 -3.74 -0.99 22.71
CA LYS A 52 -3.23 -1.76 23.86
C LYS A 52 -4.10 -1.57 25.09
N SER A 53 -4.40 -0.31 25.42
CA SER A 53 -5.26 0.03 26.56
C SER A 53 -6.66 -0.59 26.43
N ALA A 54 -7.27 -0.48 25.25
CA ALA A 54 -8.58 -1.06 24.96
C ALA A 54 -8.58 -2.60 25.02
N ALA A 55 -7.45 -3.24 24.71
CA ALA A 55 -7.26 -4.68 24.81
C ALA A 55 -6.84 -5.16 26.22
N GLY A 56 -6.68 -4.26 27.19
CA GLY A 56 -6.19 -4.60 28.54
C GLY A 56 -4.71 -5.00 28.58
N ILE A 57 -3.92 -4.59 27.59
CA ILE A 57 -2.47 -4.83 27.53
C ILE A 57 -1.75 -3.66 28.20
N GLU A 58 -0.88 -3.99 29.14
CA GLU A 58 -0.11 -3.00 29.88
C GLU A 58 0.79 -2.14 28.96
N ALA A 59 0.92 -0.86 29.28
CA ALA A 59 1.64 0.10 28.43
C ALA A 59 3.11 -0.29 28.18
N HIS A 60 3.75 -0.93 29.16
CA HIS A 60 5.14 -1.39 29.11
C HIS A 60 5.33 -2.76 28.45
N GLN A 61 4.25 -3.51 28.21
CA GLN A 61 4.33 -4.83 27.59
C GLN A 61 4.66 -4.69 26.10
N GLU A 62 5.70 -5.39 25.63
CA GLU A 62 6.04 -5.38 24.21
C GLU A 62 4.94 -6.06 23.38
N VAL A 63 4.58 -5.43 22.27
CA VAL A 63 3.61 -5.97 21.31
C VAL A 63 4.29 -6.13 19.96
N ASN A 64 4.04 -7.26 19.30
CA ASN A 64 4.58 -7.49 17.96
C ASN A 64 3.66 -6.83 16.92
N ILE A 65 4.20 -5.91 16.14
CA ILE A 65 3.48 -5.22 15.06
C ILE A 65 3.74 -6.01 13.77
N LEU A 66 2.68 -6.60 13.21
CA LEU A 66 2.75 -7.34 11.95
C LEU A 66 2.25 -6.46 10.81
N GLU A 67 3.13 -6.12 9.88
CA GLU A 67 2.79 -5.39 8.66
C GLU A 67 2.33 -6.35 7.56
N TYR A 68 1.22 -6.03 6.91
CA TYR A 68 0.65 -6.79 5.80
C TYR A 68 0.58 -5.93 4.52
N PRO A 69 0.71 -6.54 3.33
CA PRO A 69 0.95 -7.96 3.09
C PRO A 69 2.35 -8.38 3.53
N ARG A 70 2.49 -9.60 4.08
CA ARG A 70 3.79 -10.13 4.50
C ARG A 70 4.71 -10.16 3.29
N ALA A 71 5.79 -9.40 3.32
CA ALA A 71 6.80 -9.49 2.28
C ALA A 71 7.34 -10.93 2.27
N GLU A 72 7.23 -11.60 1.12
CA GLU A 72 7.77 -12.95 0.96
C GLU A 72 9.28 -12.90 1.22
N SER A 73 9.74 -13.79 2.09
CA SER A 73 11.17 -13.89 2.38
C SER A 73 11.94 -14.20 1.09
N PRO A 74 13.21 -13.77 0.98
CA PRO A 74 14.05 -14.13 -0.17
C PRO A 74 14.10 -15.64 -0.44
N PHE A 75 14.01 -16.44 0.63
CA PHE A 75 13.93 -17.90 0.57
C PHE A 75 12.60 -18.40 -0.01
N GLU A 76 11.46 -17.85 0.40
CA GLU A 76 10.14 -18.14 -0.20
C GLU A 76 10.08 -17.77 -1.68
N LYS A 77 10.69 -16.63 -2.06
CA LYS A 77 10.82 -16.22 -3.47
C LYS A 77 11.69 -17.19 -4.27
N MET A 78 12.79 -17.68 -3.69
CA MET A 78 13.68 -18.67 -4.31
C MET A 78 13.00 -20.04 -4.49
N LEU A 79 12.21 -20.50 -3.51
CA LEU A 79 11.41 -21.72 -3.64
C LEU A 79 10.30 -21.61 -4.71
N LYS A 80 9.70 -20.42 -4.86
CA LYS A 80 8.80 -20.13 -5.98
C LYS A 80 9.51 -20.04 -7.33
N GLY A 81 10.82 -19.81 -7.32
CA GLY A 81 11.71 -19.83 -8.50
C GLY A 81 11.61 -21.10 -9.35
N LYS A 82 11.21 -22.25 -8.79
CA LYS A 82 10.96 -23.46 -9.59
C LYS A 82 9.81 -23.32 -10.61
N LYS A 83 8.87 -22.39 -10.41
CA LYS A 83 7.83 -22.04 -11.41
C LYS A 83 8.31 -21.04 -12.46
N VAL A 84 9.45 -20.39 -12.26
CA VAL A 84 10.00 -19.36 -13.17
C VAL A 84 10.52 -20.00 -14.45
N GLN A 85 11.09 -21.21 -14.38
CA GLN A 85 11.57 -21.95 -15.55
C GLN A 85 10.44 -22.18 -16.58
N THR A 86 9.27 -22.62 -16.13
CA THR A 86 8.09 -22.84 -16.98
C THR A 86 7.54 -21.55 -17.59
N ARG A 87 7.77 -20.40 -16.96
CA ARG A 87 7.27 -19.10 -17.43
C ARG A 87 8.21 -18.46 -18.45
N ILE A 88 9.51 -18.72 -18.36
CA ILE A 88 10.53 -18.27 -19.32
C ILE A 88 10.34 -18.99 -20.66
N GLU A 89 10.15 -20.31 -20.64
CA GLU A 89 9.87 -21.10 -21.85
C GLU A 89 8.60 -20.62 -22.58
N LEU A 90 7.54 -20.30 -21.82
CA LEU A 90 6.29 -19.76 -22.38
C LEU A 90 6.48 -18.36 -22.99
N MET A 91 7.41 -17.55 -22.47
CA MET A 91 7.69 -16.19 -22.94
C MET A 91 8.54 -16.19 -24.21
N ASP A 92 9.48 -17.13 -24.34
CA ASP A 92 10.24 -17.31 -25.58
C ASP A 92 9.34 -17.73 -26.76
N GLU A 93 8.31 -18.54 -26.48
CA GLU A 93 7.33 -18.97 -27.49
C GLU A 93 6.38 -17.83 -27.91
N ILE A 94 5.93 -17.00 -26.95
CA ILE A 94 4.95 -15.93 -27.20
C ILE A 94 5.62 -14.66 -27.75
N PHE A 95 6.83 -14.33 -27.32
CA PHE A 95 7.53 -13.11 -27.72
C PHE A 95 9.05 -13.34 -27.87
N PRO A 96 9.49 -13.90 -29.01
CA PRO A 96 10.90 -14.18 -29.26
C PRO A 96 11.75 -12.90 -29.16
N GLY A 97 12.82 -12.95 -28.36
CA GLY A 97 13.73 -11.81 -28.17
C GLY A 97 13.33 -10.84 -27.05
N TRP A 98 12.37 -11.20 -26.19
CA TRP A 98 11.98 -10.43 -25.00
C TRP A 98 13.16 -10.09 -24.07
N GLU A 99 14.22 -10.92 -24.06
CA GLU A 99 15.44 -10.66 -23.28
C GLU A 99 16.05 -9.29 -23.60
N LYS A 100 16.04 -8.89 -24.88
CA LYS A 100 16.56 -7.58 -25.31
C LYS A 100 15.70 -6.42 -24.79
N VAL A 101 14.39 -6.63 -24.68
CA VAL A 101 13.44 -5.64 -24.13
C VAL A 101 13.60 -5.51 -22.62
N MET A 102 13.85 -6.62 -21.91
CA MET A 102 14.13 -6.58 -20.48
C MET A 102 15.49 -5.98 -20.17
N ALA A 103 16.48 -6.14 -21.05
CA ALA A 103 17.80 -5.51 -20.90
C ALA A 103 17.74 -3.98 -20.91
N ILE A 104 16.77 -3.38 -21.62
CA ILE A 104 16.57 -1.93 -21.68
C ILE A 104 15.59 -1.40 -20.62
N LEU A 105 14.76 -2.27 -20.02
CA LEU A 105 13.71 -1.85 -19.08
C LEU A 105 14.22 -1.10 -17.84
N PRO A 106 15.35 -1.48 -17.20
CA PRO A 106 15.91 -0.72 -16.07
C PRO A 106 16.26 0.72 -16.42
N VAL A 107 16.60 1.01 -17.69
CA VAL A 107 16.90 2.36 -18.18
C VAL A 107 15.65 3.24 -18.22
N PHE A 108 14.47 2.64 -18.41
CA PHE A 108 13.19 3.35 -18.41
C PHE A 108 12.53 3.46 -17.03
N LEU A 109 12.99 2.65 -16.06
CA LEU A 109 12.43 2.59 -14.71
C LEU A 109 13.17 3.49 -13.71
N ASP A 110 14.30 4.07 -14.11
CA ASP A 110 15.01 5.09 -13.35
C ASP A 110 14.77 6.46 -14.00
N ASP A 111 14.41 7.47 -13.20
CA ASP A 111 14.06 8.84 -13.67
C ASP A 111 15.29 9.65 -14.12
N GLN A 112 16.43 8.99 -14.35
CA GLN A 112 17.65 9.63 -14.81
C GLN A 112 17.64 9.81 -16.34
N PRO A 113 18.06 10.97 -16.86
CA PRO A 113 18.18 11.17 -18.30
C PRO A 113 19.33 10.35 -18.87
N TYR A 114 19.01 9.32 -19.65
CA TYR A 114 19.99 8.49 -20.38
C TYR A 114 19.99 8.78 -21.89
N LEU A 115 21.16 8.69 -22.51
CA LEU A 115 21.31 8.73 -23.97
C LEU A 115 21.41 7.31 -24.51
N ILE A 116 20.43 6.89 -25.30
CA ILE A 116 20.43 5.60 -25.99
C ILE A 116 20.83 5.82 -27.45
N MET A 117 21.94 5.19 -27.87
CA MET A 117 22.35 5.21 -29.27
C MET A 117 21.39 4.35 -30.11
N PRO A 118 20.93 4.80 -31.30
CA PRO A 118 19.92 4.08 -32.10
C PRO A 118 20.46 2.82 -32.80
N TYR A 119 21.71 2.43 -32.53
CA TYR A 119 22.34 1.26 -33.08
C TYR A 119 23.29 0.65 -32.05
N GLN A 120 23.36 -0.68 -32.02
CA GLN A 120 24.36 -1.43 -31.26
C GLN A 120 25.58 -1.68 -32.16
N ILE A 121 26.75 -1.21 -31.73
CA ILE A 121 28.01 -1.55 -32.40
C ILE A 121 28.52 -2.84 -31.78
N GLU A 122 28.50 -3.92 -32.55
CA GLU A 122 29.22 -5.15 -32.20
C GLU A 122 30.58 -5.14 -32.90
N ILE A 123 31.66 -5.12 -32.12
CA ILE A 123 33.01 -5.34 -32.64
C ILE A 123 33.33 -6.82 -32.46
N LYS A 124 33.63 -7.50 -33.57
CA LYS A 124 34.13 -8.87 -33.58
C LYS A 124 35.62 -8.93 -33.26
#